data_AF-A0A929K8E1-F1
#
_entry.id   AF-A0A929K8E1-F1
#
_cell.length_a   1.000
_cell.length_b   1.000
_cell.length_c   1.000
_cell.angle_alpha   90.00
_cell.angle_beta   90.00
_cell.angle_gamma   90.00
#
_symmetry.space_group_name_H-M   'P 1'
#
loop_
_entity.id
_entity.type
_entity.pdbx_description
1 polymer ?
#
loop_
_entity_poly.entity_id
_entity_poly.type
_entity_poly.pdbx_seq_one_letter_code
_entity_poly.pdbx_strand_id
1 'polypeptide(L)'
;MDTPLNRFIKEMRKLISQHALENKMVSVFARPLTPEEAIGSPAHNDYPLLKGKERIMQAVFQNVKGHAYSDHTGNFSGSLSQVVNLPMDSNFHRALFVATANAVLRKIGIIKKSCHCKDDDPVMCATYLKDVLLPFSPKRIGMIGHQPRLLEEVFRNFEVRTCDRDPEKIDTI
;
A
#
# COMPACT_ATOMS: atom_id res chain seq x y z
N MET A 1 -6.69 -24.79 3.23
CA MET A 1 -7.30 -23.74 2.37
C MET A 1 -6.19 -22.89 1.79
N ASP A 2 -6.32 -22.47 0.54
CA ASP A 2 -5.33 -21.59 -0.09
C ASP A 2 -5.44 -20.17 0.50
N THR A 3 -4.33 -19.58 0.92
CA THR A 3 -4.35 -18.26 1.56
C THR A 3 -4.68 -17.17 0.52
N PRO A 4 -5.22 -16.00 0.94
CA PRO A 4 -5.39 -14.87 0.02
C PRO A 4 -4.10 -14.48 -0.71
N LEU A 5 -2.95 -14.53 -0.03
CA LEU A 5 -1.65 -14.23 -0.63
C LEU A 5 -1.28 -15.24 -1.74
N ASN A 6 -1.43 -16.53 -1.49
CA ASN A 6 -1.11 -17.56 -2.48
C ASN A 6 -2.00 -17.46 -3.72
N ARG A 7 -3.31 -17.21 -3.53
CA ARG A 7 -4.23 -16.94 -4.64
C ARG A 7 -3.79 -15.72 -5.45
N PHE A 8 -3.39 -14.64 -4.77
CA PHE A 8 -2.90 -13.44 -5.44
C PHE A 8 -1.62 -13.71 -6.24
N ILE A 9 -0.66 -14.45 -5.68
CA ILE A 9 0.57 -14.87 -6.39
C ILE A 9 0.22 -15.68 -7.64
N LYS A 10 -0.72 -16.63 -7.54
CA LYS A 10 -1.17 -17.44 -8.67
C LYS A 10 -1.77 -16.60 -9.79
N GLU A 11 -2.66 -15.66 -9.46
CA GLU A 11 -3.25 -14.77 -10.46
C GLU A 11 -2.20 -13.82 -11.06
N MET A 12 -1.25 -13.32 -10.26
CA MET A 12 -0.16 -12.51 -10.79
C MET A 12 0.72 -13.29 -11.78
N ARG A 13 1.04 -14.57 -11.50
CA ARG A 13 1.77 -15.44 -12.44
C ARG A 13 1.02 -15.60 -13.76
N LYS A 14 -0.29 -15.83 -13.70
CA LYS A 14 -1.14 -15.92 -14.88
C LYS A 14 -1.11 -14.63 -15.70
N LEU A 15 -1.29 -13.47 -15.06
CA LEU A 15 -1.28 -12.17 -15.73
C LEU A 15 0.07 -11.86 -16.37
N ILE A 16 1.17 -12.13 -15.67
CA ILE A 16 2.53 -11.94 -16.20
C ILE A 16 2.74 -12.79 -17.45
N SER A 17 2.29 -14.05 -17.43
CA SER A 17 2.46 -14.94 -18.58
C SER A 17 1.56 -14.58 -19.76
N GLN A 18 0.30 -14.22 -19.51
CA GLN A 18 -0.63 -13.75 -20.54
C GLN A 18 -0.12 -12.52 -21.30
N HIS A 19 0.72 -11.70 -20.67
CA HIS A 19 1.31 -10.50 -21.26
C HIS A 19 2.78 -10.66 -21.65
N ALA A 20 3.34 -11.88 -21.55
CA ALA A 20 4.75 -12.19 -21.85
C ALA A 20 5.76 -11.28 -21.12
N LEU A 21 5.54 -11.05 -19.82
CA LEU A 21 6.33 -10.11 -18.99
C LEU A 21 7.38 -10.79 -18.11
N GLU A 22 7.51 -12.12 -18.14
CA GLU A 22 8.31 -12.93 -17.20
C GLU A 22 9.75 -12.43 -17.06
N ASN A 23 10.41 -12.18 -18.19
CA ASN A 23 11.80 -11.77 -18.28
C ASN A 23 11.99 -10.24 -18.26
N LYS A 24 10.90 -9.47 -18.13
CA LYS A 24 11.01 -8.02 -18.02
C LYS A 24 11.58 -7.67 -16.66
N MET A 25 12.60 -6.82 -16.68
CA MET A 25 13.24 -6.33 -15.48
C MET A 25 12.30 -5.36 -14.75
N VAL A 26 12.21 -5.54 -13.45
CA VAL A 26 11.68 -4.55 -12.53
C VAL A 26 12.86 -3.98 -11.74
N SER A 27 12.97 -2.67 -11.74
CA SER A 27 13.89 -1.98 -10.83
C SER A 27 13.08 -1.63 -9.59
N VAL A 28 13.32 -2.34 -8.49
CA VAL A 28 12.68 -2.01 -7.23
C VAL A 28 13.65 -1.17 -6.43
N PHE A 29 13.36 0.13 -6.38
CA PHE A 29 13.97 1.01 -5.38
C PHE A 29 13.31 0.72 -4.05
N ALA A 30 13.61 -0.45 -3.47
CA ALA A 30 13.12 -0.88 -2.18
C ALA A 30 13.91 -0.28 -1.01
N ARG A 31 14.70 0.77 -1.27
CA ARG A 31 15.06 1.73 -0.22
C ARG A 31 13.77 2.38 0.28
N PRO A 32 13.66 2.71 1.58
CA PRO A 32 12.54 3.52 2.02
C PRO A 32 12.55 4.83 1.24
N LEU A 33 11.37 5.24 0.79
CA LEU A 33 11.17 6.61 0.39
C LEU A 33 11.49 7.50 1.60
N THR A 34 12.16 8.64 1.38
CA THR A 34 12.23 9.69 2.40
C THR A 34 10.82 10.17 2.73
N PRO A 35 10.59 10.83 3.88
CA PRO A 35 9.29 11.43 4.18
C PRO A 35 8.74 12.28 3.02
N GLU A 36 9.57 13.15 2.44
CA GLU A 36 9.27 13.95 1.24
C GLU A 36 8.85 13.08 0.03
N GLU A 37 9.54 11.98 -0.21
CA GLU A 37 9.22 11.07 -1.30
C GLU A 37 7.92 10.29 -1.04
N ALA A 38 7.64 9.94 0.21
CA ALA A 38 6.53 9.10 0.64
C ALA A 38 5.21 9.87 0.75
N ILE A 39 5.23 11.06 1.38
CA ILE A 39 4.04 11.86 1.67
C ILE A 39 4.21 13.35 1.31
N GLY A 40 5.36 13.77 0.80
CA GLY A 40 5.60 15.18 0.43
C GLY A 40 5.75 16.08 1.65
N SER A 41 5.19 17.28 1.56
CA SER A 41 5.18 18.30 2.62
C SER A 41 3.74 18.54 3.10
N PRO A 42 3.12 17.57 3.80
CA PRO A 42 1.74 17.71 4.24
C PRO A 42 1.61 18.79 5.33
N ALA A 43 0.45 19.45 5.39
CA ALA A 43 0.17 20.46 6.42
C ALA A 43 0.20 19.92 7.86
N HIS A 44 -0.04 18.62 8.04
CA HIS A 44 -0.05 17.96 9.34
C HIS A 44 1.19 17.08 9.55
N ASN A 45 1.66 16.98 10.80
CA ASN A 45 2.91 16.29 11.16
C ASN A 45 2.72 14.97 11.94
N ASP A 46 1.47 14.51 12.07
CA ASP A 46 1.10 13.38 12.92
C ASP A 46 1.20 12.01 12.23
N TYR A 47 1.41 12.00 10.91
CA TYR A 47 1.49 10.80 10.07
C TYR A 47 2.63 9.84 10.49
N PRO A 48 2.35 8.51 10.59
CA PRO A 48 3.37 7.50 10.88
C PRO A 48 4.57 7.51 9.92
N LEU A 49 4.34 7.83 8.65
CA LEU A 49 5.38 7.97 7.61
C LEU A 49 6.40 9.06 7.92
N LEU A 50 5.97 10.20 8.47
CA LEU A 50 6.88 11.29 8.84
C LEU A 50 7.75 10.90 10.05
N LYS A 51 7.20 10.08 10.94
CA LYS A 51 7.87 9.61 12.17
C LYS A 51 8.79 8.41 11.93
N GLY A 52 8.85 7.89 10.70
CA GLY A 52 9.68 6.75 10.32
C GLY A 52 9.23 5.41 10.92
N LYS A 53 8.07 5.37 11.59
CA LYS A 53 7.44 4.15 12.13
C LYS A 53 6.94 3.24 11.01
N GLU A 54 6.50 3.84 9.91
CA GLU A 54 6.12 3.15 8.69
C GLU A 54 7.02 3.59 7.54
N ARG A 55 7.24 2.69 6.58
CA ARG A 55 8.02 2.98 5.37
C ARG A 55 7.27 2.52 4.15
N ILE A 56 7.44 3.26 3.04
CA ILE A 56 6.92 2.87 1.73
C ILE A 56 8.05 2.27 0.91
N MET A 57 7.82 1.04 0.44
CA MET A 57 8.61 0.39 -0.59
C MET A 57 8.06 0.77 -1.97
N GLN A 58 8.92 1.19 -2.89
CA GLN A 58 8.54 1.54 -4.25
C GLN A 58 9.16 0.61 -5.28
N ALA A 59 8.30 -0.06 -6.06
CA ALA A 59 8.70 -0.71 -7.30
C ALA A 59 8.53 0.23 -8.49
N VAL A 60 9.44 0.16 -9.44
CA VAL A 60 9.33 0.83 -10.73
C VAL A 60 9.40 -0.22 -11.84
N PHE A 61 8.28 -0.38 -12.54
CA PHE A 61 8.18 -1.26 -13.69
C PHE A 61 7.83 -0.44 -14.93
N GLN A 62 8.75 -0.37 -15.90
CA GLN A 62 8.55 0.39 -17.15
C GLN A 62 8.04 1.83 -16.90
N ASN A 63 8.72 2.55 -16.00
CA ASN A 63 8.40 3.91 -15.55
C ASN A 63 7.07 4.07 -14.77
N VAL A 64 6.38 2.97 -14.47
CA VAL A 64 5.18 2.98 -13.63
C VAL A 64 5.56 2.59 -12.20
N LYS A 65 5.10 3.40 -11.24
CA LYS A 65 5.37 3.21 -9.81
C LYS A 65 4.27 2.38 -9.15
N GLY A 66 4.66 1.55 -8.18
CA GLY A 66 3.74 0.87 -7.27
C GLY A 66 4.32 0.90 -5.86
N HIS A 67 3.46 1.16 -4.87
CA HIS A 67 3.85 1.29 -3.47
C HIS A 67 3.33 0.12 -2.63
N ALA A 68 4.07 -0.22 -1.58
CA ALA A 68 3.61 -1.08 -0.50
C ALA A 68 4.18 -0.59 0.83
N TYR A 69 3.36 -0.63 1.88
CA TYR A 69 3.82 -0.38 3.25
C TYR A 69 4.68 -1.55 3.74
N SER A 70 5.77 -1.24 4.43
CA SER A 70 6.64 -2.23 5.07
C SER A 70 7.37 -1.63 6.27
N ASP A 71 7.67 -2.47 7.25
CA ASP A 71 8.59 -2.19 8.35
C ASP A 71 10.04 -2.55 7.99
N HIS A 72 10.27 -3.26 6.89
CA HIS A 72 11.60 -3.69 6.42
C HIS A 72 11.93 -3.08 5.04
N THR A 73 13.22 -2.79 4.85
CA THR A 73 13.71 -2.14 3.63
C THR A 73 15.00 -2.78 3.13
N GLY A 74 15.26 -2.70 1.83
CA GLY A 74 16.45 -3.27 1.19
C GLY A 74 16.42 -3.02 -0.32
N ASN A 75 17.52 -3.17 -1.05
CA ASN A 75 17.50 -2.93 -2.50
C ASN A 75 17.25 -4.23 -3.28
N PHE A 76 16.49 -4.15 -4.38
CA PHE A 76 16.26 -5.30 -5.25
C PHE A 76 16.21 -4.88 -6.73
N SER A 77 16.89 -5.62 -7.59
CA SER A 77 16.74 -5.51 -9.04
C SER A 77 16.73 -6.92 -9.64
N GLY A 78 15.69 -7.22 -10.41
CA GLY A 78 15.48 -8.58 -10.93
C GLY A 78 14.32 -8.64 -11.91
N SER A 79 14.03 -9.82 -12.43
CA SER A 79 12.90 -10.06 -13.33
C SER A 79 11.60 -10.25 -12.55
N LEU A 80 10.46 -10.07 -13.24
CA LEU A 80 9.15 -10.40 -12.65
C LEU A 80 9.06 -11.88 -12.27
N SER A 81 9.69 -12.78 -13.03
CA SER A 81 9.78 -14.20 -12.70
C SER A 81 10.48 -14.44 -11.35
N GLN A 82 11.56 -13.72 -11.05
CA GLN A 82 12.20 -13.81 -9.74
C GLN A 82 11.26 -13.32 -8.63
N VAL A 83 10.55 -12.20 -8.83
CA VAL A 83 9.66 -11.62 -7.82
C VAL A 83 8.48 -12.54 -7.47
N VAL A 84 7.81 -13.15 -8.46
CA VAL A 84 6.67 -14.06 -8.20
C VAL A 84 7.06 -15.42 -7.63
N ASN A 85 8.35 -15.71 -7.56
CA ASN A 85 8.91 -16.94 -7.00
C ASN A 85 9.67 -16.70 -5.69
N LEU A 86 9.60 -15.48 -5.13
CA LEU A 86 10.13 -15.21 -3.79
C LEU A 86 9.46 -16.12 -2.75
N PRO A 87 10.17 -16.50 -1.67
CA PRO A 87 9.65 -17.43 -0.66
C PRO A 87 8.51 -16.86 0.20
N MET A 88 8.28 -15.54 0.17
CA MET A 88 7.26 -14.83 0.97
C MET A 88 7.38 -15.03 2.49
N ASP A 89 8.54 -15.47 2.96
CA ASP A 89 8.88 -15.75 4.37
C ASP A 89 9.16 -14.49 5.21
N SER A 90 9.39 -13.34 4.57
CA SER A 90 9.70 -12.07 5.23
C SER A 90 8.75 -10.94 4.84
N ASN A 91 8.62 -9.93 5.71
CA ASN A 91 7.89 -8.69 5.39
C ASN A 91 8.50 -7.98 4.17
N PHE A 92 9.83 -8.06 4.01
CA PHE A 92 10.52 -7.53 2.84
C PHE A 92 10.06 -8.22 1.55
N HIS A 93 10.07 -9.56 1.49
CA HIS A 93 9.64 -10.30 0.30
C HIS A 93 8.18 -10.03 -0.05
N ARG A 94 7.30 -9.98 0.96
CA ARG A 94 5.88 -9.68 0.75
C ARG A 94 5.66 -8.26 0.25
N ALA A 95 6.34 -7.26 0.83
CA ALA A 95 6.24 -5.87 0.38
C ALA A 95 6.82 -5.69 -1.04
N LEU A 96 7.94 -6.35 -1.34
CA LEU A 96 8.57 -6.35 -2.67
C LEU A 96 7.61 -6.89 -3.74
N PHE A 97 6.97 -8.02 -3.43
CA PHE A 97 5.95 -8.61 -4.30
C PHE A 97 4.75 -7.67 -4.49
N VAL A 98 4.18 -7.13 -3.41
CA VAL A 98 3.00 -6.26 -3.47
C VAL A 98 3.31 -4.95 -4.23
N ALA A 99 4.43 -4.29 -3.94
CA ALA A 99 4.83 -3.06 -4.64
C ALA A 99 5.02 -3.33 -6.15
N THR A 100 5.65 -4.46 -6.49
CA THR A 100 5.85 -4.88 -7.89
C THR A 100 4.51 -5.17 -8.57
N ALA A 101 3.62 -5.93 -7.92
CA ALA A 101 2.28 -6.21 -8.45
C ALA A 101 1.51 -4.91 -8.70
N ASN A 102 1.56 -3.97 -7.75
CA ASN A 102 0.96 -2.64 -7.87
C ASN A 102 1.49 -1.83 -9.05
N ALA A 103 2.78 -1.94 -9.39
CA ALA A 103 3.37 -1.29 -10.56
C ALA A 103 2.93 -1.99 -11.87
N VAL A 104 2.98 -3.33 -11.91
CA VAL A 104 2.62 -4.14 -13.07
C VAL A 104 1.14 -3.99 -13.42
N LEU A 105 0.24 -4.16 -12.44
CA LEU A 105 -1.21 -4.05 -12.64
C LEU A 105 -1.63 -2.67 -13.15
N ARG A 106 -0.94 -1.60 -12.71
CA ARG A 106 -1.10 -0.26 -13.29
C ARG A 106 -0.62 -0.19 -14.71
N LYS A 107 0.56 -0.76 -15.00
CA LYS A 107 1.15 -0.72 -16.33
C LYS A 107 0.27 -1.41 -17.38
N ILE A 108 -0.39 -2.52 -17.01
CA ILE A 108 -1.30 -3.27 -17.90
C ILE A 108 -2.76 -2.79 -17.83
N GLY A 109 -3.06 -1.75 -17.04
CA GLY A 109 -4.36 -1.08 -17.04
C GLY A 109 -5.46 -1.74 -16.20
N ILE A 110 -5.15 -2.77 -15.39
CA ILE A 110 -6.14 -3.42 -14.51
C ILE A 110 -6.52 -2.50 -13.35
N ILE A 111 -5.57 -1.73 -12.82
CA ILE A 111 -5.81 -0.76 -11.75
C ILE A 111 -5.30 0.63 -12.17
N LYS A 112 -5.90 1.69 -11.61
CA LYS A 112 -5.53 3.08 -11.95
C LYS A 112 -4.53 3.70 -10.97
N LYS A 113 -4.71 3.44 -9.68
CA LYS A 113 -3.92 4.04 -8.58
C LYS A 113 -3.25 2.94 -7.73
N SER A 114 -2.02 3.18 -7.31
CA SER A 114 -1.29 2.31 -6.38
C SER A 114 -0.09 3.00 -5.69
N CYS A 115 -0.09 4.34 -5.71
CA CYS A 115 0.88 5.17 -5.01
C CYS A 115 0.16 5.96 -3.92
N HIS A 116 0.85 6.19 -2.81
CA HIS A 116 0.30 6.95 -1.70
C HIS A 116 0.06 8.42 -2.07
N CYS A 117 -0.88 9.04 -1.36
CA CYS A 117 -1.18 10.47 -1.44
C CYS A 117 0.02 11.32 -0.98
N LYS A 118 0.14 12.54 -1.50
CA LYS A 118 1.19 13.50 -1.14
C LYS A 118 0.62 14.87 -0.77
N ASP A 119 1.38 15.63 0.01
CA ASP A 119 1.08 17.01 0.36
C ASP A 119 -0.31 17.11 1.01
N ASP A 120 -1.25 17.85 0.42
CA ASP A 120 -2.61 18.01 0.93
C ASP A 120 -3.58 16.90 0.47
N ASP A 121 -3.14 16.02 -0.44
CA ASP A 121 -3.97 14.91 -0.94
C ASP A 121 -4.48 13.98 0.17
N PRO A 122 -3.77 13.67 1.28
CA PRO A 122 -4.32 12.82 2.34
C PRO A 122 -5.62 13.36 2.94
N VAL A 123 -5.74 14.68 3.08
CA VAL A 123 -6.97 15.32 3.59
C VAL A 123 -8.09 15.21 2.56
N MET A 124 -7.80 15.54 1.30
CA MET A 124 -8.78 15.41 0.22
C MET A 124 -9.19 13.95 -0.04
N CYS A 125 -8.25 13.02 0.08
CA CYS A 125 -8.49 11.59 -0.09
C CYS A 125 -9.48 11.07 0.97
N ALA A 126 -9.36 11.56 2.20
CA ALA A 126 -10.22 11.16 3.29
C ALA A 126 -11.69 11.48 3.06
N THR A 127 -12.00 12.64 2.47
CA THR A 127 -13.40 13.05 2.27
C THR A 127 -14.19 12.08 1.37
N TYR A 128 -13.52 11.40 0.43
CA TYR A 128 -14.16 10.39 -0.42
C TYR A 128 -14.59 9.13 0.36
N LEU A 129 -13.99 8.86 1.51
CA LEU A 129 -14.29 7.65 2.28
C LEU A 129 -15.74 7.64 2.78
N LYS A 130 -16.25 8.79 3.22
CA LYS A 130 -17.65 8.94 3.61
C LYS A 130 -18.59 8.53 2.49
N ASP A 131 -18.40 9.08 1.29
CA ASP A 131 -19.29 8.84 0.15
C ASP A 131 -19.29 7.37 -0.28
N VAL A 132 -18.15 6.68 -0.15
CA VAL A 132 -18.05 5.24 -0.40
C VAL A 132 -18.79 4.41 0.65
N LEU A 133 -18.86 4.88 1.89
CA LEU A 133 -19.48 4.16 3.01
C LEU A 133 -20.99 4.35 3.10
N LEU A 134 -21.51 5.54 2.73
CA LEU A 134 -22.94 5.88 2.82
C LEU A 134 -23.88 4.83 2.20
N PRO A 135 -23.61 4.26 1.00
CA PRO A 135 -24.47 3.24 0.40
C PRO A 135 -24.64 1.98 1.24
N PHE A 136 -23.68 1.66 2.11
CA PHE A 136 -23.74 0.49 2.99
C PHE A 136 -24.54 0.75 4.27
N SER A 137 -24.90 2.01 4.55
CA SER A 137 -25.60 2.43 5.77
C SER A 137 -25.02 1.81 7.06
N PRO A 138 -23.69 1.87 7.29
CA PRO A 138 -23.07 1.18 8.40
C PRO A 138 -23.47 1.82 9.74
N LYS A 139 -23.91 0.99 10.70
CA LYS A 139 -24.15 1.43 12.08
C LYS A 139 -22.87 1.57 12.89
N ARG A 140 -21.89 0.70 12.62
CA ARG A 140 -20.58 0.65 13.30
C ARG A 140 -19.50 0.34 12.29
N ILE A 141 -18.34 0.98 12.41
CA ILE A 141 -17.18 0.79 11.56
C ILE A 141 -16.01 0.27 12.40
N GLY A 142 -15.39 -0.81 11.94
CA GLY A 142 -14.10 -1.27 12.47
C GLY A 142 -12.98 -0.83 11.54
N MET A 143 -12.01 -0.08 12.06
CA MET A 143 -10.84 0.35 11.30
C MET A 143 -9.59 -0.36 11.81
N ILE A 144 -8.86 -1.00 10.91
CA ILE A 144 -7.61 -1.72 11.20
C ILE A 144 -6.45 -0.89 10.66
N GLY A 145 -5.56 -0.47 11.54
CA GLY A 145 -4.44 0.41 11.25
C GLY A 145 -4.80 1.89 11.38
N HIS A 146 -3.86 2.67 11.92
CA HIS A 146 -4.02 4.09 12.20
C HIS A 146 -3.71 4.96 10.99
N GLN A 147 -4.76 5.48 10.36
CA GLN A 147 -4.68 6.44 9.25
C GLN A 147 -5.42 7.73 9.66
N PRO A 148 -4.72 8.74 10.22
CA PRO A 148 -5.34 9.86 10.95
C PRO A 148 -6.45 10.58 10.19
N ARG A 149 -6.19 10.99 8.95
CA ARG A 149 -7.18 11.75 8.15
C ARG A 149 -8.41 10.92 7.80
N LEU A 150 -8.22 9.62 7.52
CA LEU A 150 -9.34 8.71 7.27
C LEU A 150 -10.16 8.51 8.56
N LEU A 151 -9.50 8.31 9.70
CA LEU A 151 -10.12 8.16 11.01
C LEU A 151 -10.96 9.38 11.37
N GLU A 152 -10.39 10.58 11.25
CA GLU A 152 -11.10 11.83 11.50
C GLU A 152 -12.39 11.94 10.67
N GLU A 153 -12.33 11.58 9.38
CA GLU A 153 -13.51 11.64 8.52
C GLU A 153 -14.58 10.62 8.93
N VAL A 154 -14.20 9.39 9.27
CA VAL A 154 -15.19 8.39 9.70
C VAL A 154 -15.76 8.69 11.09
N PHE A 155 -14.95 9.17 12.03
CA PHE A 155 -15.40 9.53 13.39
C PHE A 155 -16.43 10.66 13.38
N ARG A 156 -16.35 11.60 12.42
CA ARG A 156 -17.33 12.68 12.26
C ARG A 156 -18.72 12.18 11.85
N ASN A 157 -18.80 11.01 11.22
CA ASN A 157 -20.00 10.54 10.54
C ASN A 157 -20.55 9.21 11.09
N PHE A 158 -19.76 8.42 11.84
CA PHE A 158 -20.11 7.05 12.26
C PHE A 158 -19.60 6.68 13.66
N GLU A 159 -20.15 5.62 14.26
CA GLU A 159 -19.56 4.96 15.44
C GLU A 159 -18.36 4.10 14.99
N VAL A 160 -17.15 4.44 15.43
CA VAL A 160 -15.90 3.81 14.96
C VAL A 160 -15.18 3.12 16.12
N ARG A 161 -14.62 1.94 15.85
CA ARG A 161 -13.65 1.26 16.72
C ARG A 161 -12.37 1.00 15.96
N THR A 162 -11.23 1.26 16.60
CA THR A 162 -9.91 1.13 15.99
C THR A 162 -9.17 -0.07 16.56
N CYS A 163 -8.41 -0.76 15.72
CA CYS A 163 -7.46 -1.78 16.12
C CYS A 163 -6.14 -1.51 15.42
N ASP A 164 -5.04 -1.49 16.18
CA ASP A 164 -3.70 -1.31 15.63
C ASP A 164 -2.75 -2.33 16.26
N ARG A 165 -1.69 -2.66 15.52
CA ARG A 165 -0.59 -3.48 16.03
C ARG A 165 0.37 -2.66 16.88
N ASP A 166 0.53 -1.36 16.62
CA ASP A 166 1.24 -0.42 17.48
C ASP A 166 0.36 -0.11 18.71
N PRO A 167 0.75 -0.53 19.93
CA PRO A 167 -0.05 -0.28 21.12
C PRO A 167 -0.28 1.20 21.42
N GLU A 168 0.62 2.08 20.95
CA GLU A 168 0.47 3.54 21.10
C GLU A 168 -0.66 4.12 20.25
N LYS A 169 -1.24 3.33 19.35
CA LYS A 169 -2.29 3.72 18.41
C LYS A 169 -3.66 3.11 18.71
N ILE A 170 -3.75 2.32 19.77
CA ILE A 170 -5.02 1.78 20.25
C ILE A 170 -5.75 2.90 21.02
N ASP A 171 -7.03 3.11 20.71
CA ASP A 171 -7.92 4.12 21.31
C ASP A 171 -7.49 5.60 21.15
N THR A 172 -6.55 5.90 20.26
CA THR A 172 -6.20 7.30 19.91
C THR A 172 -7.07 7.81 18.77
N ILE A 173 -7.82 8.89 19.03
CA ILE A 173 -8.53 9.70 18.04
C ILE A 173 -7.61 10.84 17.61
#